data_AF-A0A813K438-F1
#
_entry.id   AF-A0A813K438-F1
#
_cell.length_a   1.000
_cell.length_b   1.000
_cell.length_c   1.000
_cell.angle_alpha   90.00
_cell.angle_beta   90.00
_cell.angle_gamma   90.00
#
_symmetry.space_group_name_H-M   'P 1'
#
loop_
_entity.id
_entity.type
_entity.pdbx_description
1 polymer ?
#
loop_
_entity_poly.entity_id
_entity_poly.type
_entity_poly.pdbx_seq_one_letter_code
_entity_poly.pdbx_strand_id
1 'polypeptide(L)'
;STNHAFSEELLVQNPEDRELRAMARKHHFSLTEVEKIKKVYCSLDTDRSGIIEELEFRAALAKLWNVEEKSVSHKRMRQFWLEVDTDQSGGVNFEEFMIWYMQMGKEPGILLT
;
A
#
# COMPACT_ATOMS: atom_id res chain seq x y z
N SER A 1 -17.38 -20.67 28.15
CA SER A 1 -16.87 -19.36 28.58
C SER A 1 -15.54 -19.09 27.92
N THR A 2 -15.49 -18.22 26.91
CA THR A 2 -14.22 -17.72 26.36
C THR A 2 -14.44 -16.29 25.83
N ASN A 3 -14.75 -15.38 26.74
CA ASN A 3 -14.65 -13.93 26.54
C ASN A 3 -13.16 -13.51 26.55
N HIS A 4 -12.39 -13.94 25.55
CA HIS A 4 -10.97 -13.57 25.41
C HIS A 4 -10.64 -12.81 24.12
N ALA A 5 -11.64 -12.45 23.31
CA ALA A 5 -11.40 -11.68 22.08
C ALA A 5 -11.40 -10.15 22.29
N PHE A 6 -11.92 -9.67 23.42
CA PHE A 6 -12.26 -8.23 23.56
C PHE A 6 -11.14 -7.35 24.12
N SER A 7 -10.06 -7.94 24.64
CA SER A 7 -9.06 -7.19 25.42
C SER A 7 -7.92 -6.64 24.59
N GLU A 8 -7.52 -7.30 23.50
CA GLU A 8 -6.39 -6.84 22.69
C GLU A 8 -6.79 -5.69 21.75
N GLU A 9 -8.04 -5.68 21.28
CA GLU A 9 -8.56 -4.68 20.34
C GLU A 9 -8.87 -3.32 21.03
N LEU A 10 -9.22 -3.35 22.32
CA LEU A 10 -9.52 -2.14 23.11
C LEU A 10 -8.26 -1.47 23.68
N LEU A 11 -7.16 -2.19 23.84
CA LEU A 11 -5.92 -1.69 24.47
C LEU A 11 -4.97 -0.99 23.51
N VAL A 12 -5.23 -1.04 22.19
CA VAL A 12 -4.47 -0.27 21.22
C VAL A 12 -4.88 1.21 21.35
N GLN A 13 -4.00 1.99 21.98
CA GLN A 13 -4.20 3.42 22.21
C GLN A 13 -4.01 4.26 20.95
N ASN A 14 -3.21 3.78 19.99
CA ASN A 14 -2.98 4.49 18.73
C ASN A 14 -4.12 4.18 17.73
N PRO A 15 -4.88 5.19 17.27
CA PRO A 15 -5.93 4.98 16.28
C PRO A 15 -5.40 4.33 14.99
N GLU A 16 -4.19 4.67 14.56
CA GLU A 16 -3.59 4.13 13.33
C GLU A 16 -3.33 2.62 13.45
N ASP A 17 -2.77 2.16 14.57
CA ASP A 17 -2.51 0.74 14.84
C ASP A 17 -3.80 -0.11 14.90
N ARG A 18 -4.93 0.52 15.24
CA ARG A 18 -6.24 -0.12 15.24
C ARG A 18 -6.75 -0.31 13.82
N GLU A 19 -6.58 0.71 12.98
CA GLU A 19 -6.91 0.65 11.56
C GLU A 19 -6.07 -0.40 10.83
N LEU A 20 -4.75 -0.45 11.06
CA LEU A 20 -3.88 -1.47 10.48
C LEU A 20 -4.36 -2.90 10.80
N ARG A 21 -4.72 -3.14 12.07
CA ARG A 21 -5.26 -4.43 12.50
C ARG A 21 -6.63 -4.74 11.88
N ALA A 22 -7.51 -3.75 11.78
CA ALA A 22 -8.80 -3.90 11.15
C ALA A 22 -8.66 -4.25 9.67
N MET A 23 -7.76 -3.57 8.96
CA MET A 23 -7.49 -3.85 7.54
C MET A 23 -6.82 -5.20 7.32
N ALA A 24 -5.86 -5.58 8.16
CA ALA A 24 -5.24 -6.90 8.12
C ALA A 24 -6.30 -8.01 8.22
N ARG A 25 -7.25 -7.87 9.16
CA ARG A 25 -8.38 -8.80 9.29
C ARG A 25 -9.33 -8.75 8.09
N LYS A 26 -9.69 -7.55 7.61
CA LYS A 26 -10.60 -7.34 6.48
C LYS A 26 -10.08 -8.06 5.22
N HIS A 27 -8.78 -7.92 4.94
CA HIS A 27 -8.14 -8.48 3.74
C HIS A 27 -7.44 -9.82 3.95
N HIS A 28 -7.53 -10.40 5.14
CA HIS A 28 -6.93 -11.69 5.49
C HIS A 28 -5.40 -11.70 5.33
N PHE A 29 -4.77 -10.55 5.55
CA PHE A 29 -3.32 -10.38 5.57
C PHE A 29 -2.76 -10.51 6.98
N SER A 30 -1.49 -10.87 7.10
CA SER A 30 -0.84 -10.85 8.40
C SER A 30 -0.55 -9.41 8.85
N LEU A 31 -0.71 -9.14 10.15
CA LEU A 31 -0.42 -7.82 10.70
C LEU A 31 1.02 -7.37 10.37
N THR A 32 1.97 -8.30 10.41
CA THR A 32 3.38 -8.04 10.07
C THR A 32 3.56 -7.61 8.61
N GLU A 33 2.80 -8.15 7.67
CA GLU A 33 2.86 -7.68 6.28
C GLU A 33 2.23 -6.30 6.15
N VAL A 34 1.06 -6.07 6.76
CA VAL A 34 0.41 -4.75 6.73
C VAL A 34 1.29 -3.67 7.36
N GLU A 35 1.96 -3.94 8.47
CA GLU A 35 2.95 -3.03 9.09
C GLU A 35 4.14 -2.75 8.18
N LYS A 36 4.65 -3.76 7.46
CA LYS A 36 5.74 -3.56 6.49
C LYS A 36 5.30 -2.67 5.34
N ILE A 37 4.12 -2.95 4.78
CA ILE A 37 3.54 -2.14 3.70
C ILE A 37 3.29 -0.72 4.19
N LYS A 38 2.80 -0.54 5.42
CA LYS A 38 2.60 0.78 6.01
C LYS A 38 3.91 1.58 6.10
N LYS A 39 5.01 0.93 6.49
CA LYS A 39 6.34 1.58 6.47
C LYS A 39 6.76 1.99 5.07
N VAL A 40 6.51 1.14 4.07
CA VAL A 40 6.76 1.49 2.67
C VAL A 40 5.89 2.68 2.27
N TYR A 41 4.57 2.61 2.48
CA TYR A 41 3.62 3.70 2.20
C TYR A 41 4.08 5.04 2.81
N CYS A 42 4.40 5.07 4.10
CA CYS A 42 4.88 6.28 4.77
C CYS A 42 6.26 6.77 4.27
N SER A 43 7.05 5.92 3.61
CA SER A 43 8.30 6.33 2.97
C SER A 43 8.10 6.89 1.55
N LEU A 44 6.91 6.68 0.98
CA LEU A 44 6.52 7.14 -0.35
C LEU A 44 5.72 8.44 -0.30
N ASP A 45 4.80 8.53 0.66
CA ASP A 45 4.08 9.76 1.04
C ASP A 45 5.06 10.73 1.70
N THR A 46 5.75 11.50 0.85
CA THR A 46 6.84 12.38 1.28
C THR A 46 6.33 13.69 1.86
N ASP A 47 5.18 14.14 1.39
CA ASP A 47 4.53 15.35 1.86
C ASP A 47 3.62 15.11 3.08
N ARG A 48 3.38 13.84 3.44
CA ARG A 48 2.47 13.42 4.52
C ARG A 48 1.06 13.91 4.29
N SER A 49 0.64 13.96 3.02
CA SER A 49 -0.73 14.25 2.62
C SER A 49 -1.70 13.15 3.09
N GLY A 50 -1.19 11.95 3.36
CA GLY A 50 -1.96 10.78 3.75
C GLY A 50 -2.51 9.99 2.58
N ILE A 51 -2.21 10.40 1.34
CA ILE A 51 -2.48 9.71 0.08
C ILE A 51 -1.20 9.67 -0.75
N ILE A 52 -1.04 8.69 -1.64
CA ILE A 52 0.07 8.69 -2.60
C ILE A 52 -0.46 9.30 -3.90
N GLU A 53 0.11 10.43 -4.29
CA GLU A 53 -0.21 11.07 -5.57
C GLU A 53 0.51 10.38 -6.76
N GLU A 54 0.09 10.66 -8.00
CA GLU A 54 0.65 10.02 -9.20
C GLU A 54 2.17 10.18 -9.30
N LEU A 55 2.69 11.36 -8.94
CA LEU A 55 4.12 11.65 -8.94
C LEU A 55 4.87 10.84 -7.89
N GLU A 56 4.30 10.70 -6.69
CA GLU A 56 4.88 9.92 -5.61
C GLU A 56 4.83 8.42 -5.91
N PHE A 57 3.74 7.93 -6.50
CA PHE A 57 3.60 6.55 -6.94
C PHE A 57 4.63 6.20 -8.03
N ARG A 58 4.89 7.14 -8.96
CA ARG A 58 5.91 6.95 -9.97
C ARG A 58 7.31 6.77 -9.37
N ALA A 59 7.68 7.62 -8.41
CA ALA A 59 8.92 7.51 -7.68
C ALA A 59 8.96 6.23 -6.82
N ALA A 60 7.81 5.83 -6.26
CA ALA A 60 7.66 4.62 -5.47
C ALA A 60 7.95 3.36 -6.27
N LEU A 61 7.35 3.23 -7.45
CA LEU A 61 7.54 2.08 -8.34
C LEU A 61 9.01 1.93 -8.76
N ALA A 62 9.66 3.06 -9.09
CA ALA A 62 11.07 3.08 -9.43
C ALA A 62 11.93 2.52 -8.28
N LYS A 63 11.69 2.98 -7.04
CA LYS A 63 12.38 2.49 -5.84
C LYS A 63 12.07 1.02 -5.56
N LEU A 64 10.82 0.61 -5.66
CA LEU A 64 10.38 -0.74 -5.33
C LEU A 64 10.96 -1.78 -6.28
N TRP A 65 11.00 -1.47 -7.58
CA TRP A 65 11.59 -2.36 -8.59
C TRP A 65 13.09 -2.15 -8.79
N ASN A 66 13.71 -1.23 -8.03
CA ASN A 66 15.12 -0.87 -8.16
C ASN A 66 15.50 -0.53 -9.62
N VAL A 67 14.63 0.21 -10.30
CA VAL A 67 14.81 0.68 -11.68
C VAL A 67 14.82 2.20 -11.72
N GLU A 68 15.42 2.78 -12.77
CA GLU A 68 15.31 4.22 -12.97
C GLU A 68 13.88 4.60 -13.35
N GLU A 69 13.38 5.71 -12.83
CA GLU A 69 12.04 6.24 -13.10
C GLU A 69 11.75 6.43 -14.61
N LYS A 70 12.79 6.78 -15.36
CA LYS A 70 12.76 6.93 -16.83
C LYS A 70 12.66 5.60 -17.59
N SER A 71 13.02 4.48 -16.94
CA SER A 71 12.98 3.15 -17.53
C SER A 71 11.56 2.58 -17.56
N VAL A 72 10.67 3.09 -16.70
CA VAL A 72 9.25 2.74 -16.74
C VAL A 72 8.55 3.65 -17.75
N SER A 73 8.05 3.05 -18.83
CA SER A 73 7.29 3.77 -19.86
C SER A 73 6.07 4.49 -19.25
N HIS A 74 5.83 5.72 -19.67
CA HIS A 74 4.64 6.50 -19.26
C HIS A 74 3.33 5.73 -19.48
N LYS A 75 3.24 4.90 -20.53
CA LYS A 75 2.05 4.09 -20.78
C LYS A 75 1.84 3.03 -19.68
N ARG A 76 2.91 2.36 -19.26
CA ARG A 76 2.87 1.36 -18.17
C ARG A 76 2.59 2.02 -16.83
N MET A 77 3.26 3.13 -16.55
CA MET A 77 3.01 3.93 -15.35
C MET A 77 1.53 4.29 -15.22
N ARG A 78 0.93 4.80 -16.30
CA ARG A 78 -0.49 5.13 -16.33
C ARG A 78 -1.40 3.91 -16.17
N GLN A 79 -1.03 2.75 -16.71
CA GLN A 79 -1.79 1.51 -16.49
C GLN A 79 -1.75 1.11 -15.01
N PHE A 80 -0.57 1.08 -14.40
CA PHE A 80 -0.44 0.77 -12.97
C PHE A 80 -1.20 1.78 -12.11
N TRP A 81 -1.14 3.07 -12.45
CA TRP A 81 -1.91 4.10 -11.77
C TRP A 81 -3.42 3.80 -11.81
N LEU A 82 -3.97 3.52 -12.98
CA LEU A 82 -5.40 3.18 -13.13
C LEU A 82 -5.78 1.85 -12.47
N GLU A 83 -4.82 0.95 -12.25
CA GLU A 83 -5.04 -0.30 -11.53
C GLU A 83 -5.02 -0.11 -10.01
N VAL A 84 -4.22 0.83 -9.49
CA VAL A 84 -4.13 1.10 -8.05
C VAL A 84 -5.21 2.09 -7.58
N ASP A 85 -5.49 3.14 -8.37
CA ASP A 85 -6.51 4.17 -8.11
C ASP A 85 -7.89 3.64 -8.56
N THR A 86 -8.40 2.67 -7.80
CA THR A 86 -9.61 1.92 -8.16
C THR A 86 -10.86 2.78 -8.07
N ASP A 87 -10.87 3.75 -7.15
CA ASP A 87 -11.97 4.69 -6.97
C ASP A 87 -11.84 5.95 -7.84
N GLN A 88 -10.73 6.12 -8.57
CA GLN A 88 -10.41 7.28 -9.41
C GLN A 88 -10.49 8.59 -8.62
N SER A 89 -10.15 8.55 -7.34
CA SER A 89 -10.08 9.73 -6.48
C SER A 89 -8.91 10.65 -6.86
N GLY A 90 -7.95 10.15 -7.64
CA GLY A 90 -6.74 10.87 -8.03
C GLY A 90 -5.64 10.78 -6.97
N GLY A 91 -5.80 9.92 -5.97
CA GLY A 91 -4.80 9.67 -4.94
C GLY A 91 -4.98 8.27 -4.36
N VAL A 92 -3.89 7.54 -4.20
CA VAL A 92 -3.94 6.18 -3.70
C VAL A 92 -3.93 6.20 -2.18
N ASN A 93 -5.00 5.73 -1.57
CA ASN A 93 -5.04 5.59 -0.12
C ASN A 93 -4.28 4.34 0.36
N PHE A 94 -4.07 4.21 1.67
CA PHE A 94 -3.30 3.10 2.21
C PHE A 94 -3.94 1.72 1.95
N GLU A 95 -5.27 1.61 1.93
CA GLU A 95 -5.97 0.35 1.65
C GLU A 95 -5.71 -0.09 0.20
N GLU A 96 -5.85 0.83 -0.76
CA GLU A 96 -5.58 0.60 -2.18
C GLU A 96 -4.11 0.23 -2.43
N PHE A 97 -3.18 1.00 -1.86
CA PHE A 97 -1.76 0.70 -1.96
C PHE A 97 -1.44 -0.68 -1.39
N MET A 98 -2.05 -1.06 -0.26
CA MET A 98 -1.82 -2.35 0.36
C MET A 98 -2.31 -3.51 -0.50
N ILE A 99 -3.53 -3.41 -1.04
CA ILE A 99 -4.09 -4.44 -1.93
C ILE A 99 -3.20 -4.56 -3.17
N TRP A 100 -2.86 -3.44 -3.79
CA TRP A 100 -1.99 -3.40 -4.95
C TRP A 100 -0.59 -3.97 -4.65
N TYR A 101 0.04 -3.60 -3.53
CA TYR A 101 1.36 -4.09 -3.15
C TYR A 101 1.37 -5.61 -2.90
N MET A 102 0.31 -6.14 -2.31
CA MET A 102 0.17 -7.58 -2.05
C MET A 102 -0.05 -8.39 -3.33
N GLN A 103 -0.75 -7.82 -4.32
CA GLN A 103 -1.07 -8.47 -5.59
C GLN A 103 0.04 -8.29 -6.63
N MET A 104 0.52 -7.06 -6.84
CA MET A 104 1.47 -6.67 -7.88
C MET A 104 2.92 -6.61 -7.41
N GLY A 105 3.18 -6.37 -6.12
CA GLY A 105 4.53 -6.31 -5.55
C GLY A 105 5.30 -7.64 -5.59
N LYS A 106 4.66 -8.74 -6.01
CA LYS A 106 5.25 -10.08 -6.13
C LYS A 106 5.66 -10.46 -7.56
N GLU A 107 5.42 -9.62 -8.57
CA GLU A 107 5.72 -9.94 -9.97
C GLU A 107 6.95 -9.18 -10.50
N PRO A 108 8.17 -9.73 -10.37
CA PRO A 108 9.33 -9.27 -11.14
C PRO A 108 9.27 -9.65 -12.64
N GLY A 109 8.11 -10.12 -13.14
CA GLY A 109 7.93 -10.64 -14.50
C GLY A 109 7.32 -9.67 -15.51
N ILE A 110 6.61 -8.62 -15.08
CA ILE A 110 5.85 -7.73 -15.99
C ILE A 110 6.76 -6.71 -16.72
N LEU A 111 8.02 -6.57 -16.31
CA LEU A 111 8.96 -5.66 -16.98
C LEU A 111 9.65 -6.26 -18.21
N LEU A 112 9.52 -7.56 -18.50
CA LEU A 112 10.32 -8.26 -19.55
C LEU A 112 9.57 -8.72 -20.81
N THR A 113 8.30 -8.39 -20.99
CA THR A 113 7.58 -8.58 -22.28
C THR A 113 7.21 -7.23 -22.88
#